data_AF-A0A2A2TQC9-F1
#
_entry.id   AF-A0A2A2TQC9-F1
#
_cell.length_a   1.000
_cell.length_b   1.000
_cell.length_c   1.000
_cell.angle_alpha   90.00
_cell.angle_beta   90.00
_cell.angle_gamma   90.00
#
_symmetry.space_group_name_H-M   'P 1'
#
loop_
_entity.id
_entity.type
_entity.pdbx_description
1 polymer ?
#
loop_
_entity_poly.entity_id
_entity_poly.type
_entity_poly.pdbx_seq_one_letter_code
_entity_poly.pdbx_strand_id
1 'polypeptide(L)' 'METYLSHGCDGDNVVYLQECLNSFGYDLDVDGIFGDDTQEAVEDFQSAQGLEADGIVGSMTWDAIQNILASFEPAC' A
#
# COMPACT_ATOMS: atom_id res chain seq x y z
N MET A 1 2.41 4.61 -17.70
CA MET A 1 1.24 5.30 -17.12
C MET A 1 1.46 5.22 -15.63
N GLU A 2 1.68 6.36 -14.98
CA GLU A 2 1.86 6.37 -13.52
C GLU A 2 0.47 6.21 -12.90
N THR A 3 0.19 5.02 -12.38
CA THR A 3 -1.07 4.74 -11.68
C THR A 3 -0.90 5.22 -10.25
N TYR A 4 -1.26 6.48 -10.00
CA TYR A 4 -1.36 7.02 -8.65
C TYR A 4 -2.67 6.53 -8.04
N LEU A 5 -2.62 5.83 -6.91
CA LEU A 5 -3.80 5.56 -6.10
C LEU A 5 -3.89 6.61 -5.01
N SER A 6 -5.07 7.19 -4.86
CA SER A 6 -5.38 8.19 -3.84
C SER A 6 -6.77 7.94 -3.28
N HIS A 7 -7.09 8.59 -2.16
CA HIS A 7 -8.41 8.54 -1.54
C HIS A 7 -9.56 8.65 -2.56
N GLY A 8 -10.49 7.69 -2.50
CA GLY A 8 -11.61 7.55 -3.44
C GLY A 8 -11.32 6.77 -4.73
N CYS A 9 -10.11 6.22 -4.90
CA CYS A 9 -9.84 5.26 -5.97
C CYS A 9 -10.37 3.87 -5.61
N ASP A 10 -10.84 3.14 -6.60
CA ASP A 10 -11.29 1.76 -6.46
C ASP A 10 -10.73 0.86 -7.57
N GLY A 11 -10.57 -0.43 -7.28
CA GLY A 11 -10.16 -1.46 -8.24
C GLY A 11 -9.09 -2.43 -7.73
N ASP A 12 -8.64 -3.33 -8.62
CA ASP A 12 -7.73 -4.43 -8.27
C ASP A 12 -6.40 -3.97 -7.65
N ASN A 13 -5.91 -2.77 -8.01
CA ASN A 13 -4.68 -2.24 -7.42
C ASN A 13 -4.87 -1.85 -5.94
N VAL A 14 -6.07 -1.40 -5.56
CA VAL A 14 -6.39 -1.06 -4.16
C VAL A 14 -6.57 -2.34 -3.35
N VAL A 15 -7.23 -3.36 -3.91
CA VAL A 15 -7.33 -4.71 -3.33
C VAL A 15 -5.92 -5.22 -3.01
N TYR A 16 -5.03 -5.19 -4.00
CA TYR A 16 -3.66 -5.67 -3.82
C TYR A 16 -2.89 -4.87 -2.76
N LEU A 17 -3.07 -3.55 -2.72
CA LEU A 17 -2.49 -2.69 -1.69
C LEU A 17 -2.99 -3.07 -0.29
N GLN A 18 -4.30 -3.24 -0.11
CA GLN A 18 -4.91 -3.64 1.17
C GLN A 18 -4.40 -5.02 1.61
N GLU A 19 -4.27 -5.99 0.70
CA GLU A 19 -3.65 -7.29 1.00
C GLU A 19 -2.19 -7.15 1.45
N CYS A 20 -1.41 -6.29 0.79
CA CYS A 20 -0.02 -6.04 1.16
C CYS A 20 0.08 -5.40 2.55
N LEU A 21 -0.74 -4.39 2.82
CA LEU A 21 -0.82 -3.75 4.14
C LEU A 21 -1.23 -4.76 5.21
N ASN A 22 -2.22 -5.61 4.94
CA ASN A 22 -2.58 -6.69 5.87
C ASN A 22 -1.42 -7.66 6.15
N SER A 23 -0.59 -7.94 5.14
CA SER A 23 0.64 -8.74 5.32
C SER A 23 1.66 -8.07 6.25
N PHE A 24 1.68 -6.73 6.29
CA PHE A 24 2.50 -5.96 7.22
C PHE A 24 1.91 -5.85 8.63
N GLY A 25 0.70 -6.38 8.86
CA GLY A 25 0.03 -6.39 10.15
C GLY A 25 -0.98 -5.26 10.36
N TYR A 26 -1.36 -4.55 9.29
CA TYR A 26 -2.57 -3.72 9.30
C TYR A 26 -3.81 -4.65 9.27
N ASP A 27 -4.94 -4.20 9.80
CA ASP A 27 -6.19 -4.97 9.85
C ASP A 27 -7.26 -4.20 9.07
N LEU A 28 -7.10 -4.18 7.74
CA LEU A 28 -7.95 -3.46 6.80
C LEU A 28 -8.89 -4.42 6.08
N ASP A 29 -10.10 -3.95 5.79
CA ASP A 29 -11.01 -4.66 4.89
C ASP A 29 -10.49 -4.58 3.44
N VAL A 30 -10.37 -5.75 2.79
CA VAL A 30 -9.93 -5.86 1.39
C VAL A 30 -11.15 -5.75 0.48
N ASP A 31 -11.74 -4.58 0.45
CA ASP A 31 -12.92 -4.25 -0.38
C ASP A 31 -12.56 -3.63 -1.74
N GLY A 32 -11.28 -3.28 -1.93
CA GLY A 32 -10.79 -2.62 -3.13
C GLY A 32 -11.14 -1.14 -3.22
N ILE A 33 -11.49 -0.51 -2.09
CA ILE A 33 -11.87 0.90 -1.99
C ILE A 33 -10.85 1.64 -1.13
N PHE A 34 -10.29 2.72 -1.68
CA PHE A 34 -9.35 3.56 -0.96
C PHE A 34 -10.11 4.55 -0.07
N GLY A 35 -10.55 4.06 1.09
CA GLY A 35 -11.18 4.85 2.16
C GLY A 35 -10.17 5.44 3.15
N ASP A 36 -10.70 6.04 4.22
CA ASP A 36 -9.91 6.67 5.28
C ASP A 36 -8.98 5.66 6.00
N ASP A 37 -9.46 4.45 6.30
CA ASP A 37 -8.67 3.41 6.97
C ASP A 37 -7.47 2.97 6.11
N THR A 38 -7.69 2.76 4.81
CA THR A 38 -6.62 2.45 3.85
C THR A 38 -5.62 3.59 3.75
N GLN A 39 -6.10 4.84 3.76
CA GLN A 39 -5.24 6.01 3.72
C GLN A 39 -4.32 6.09 4.95
N GLU A 40 -4.87 5.95 6.15
CA GLU A 40 -4.11 5.99 7.40
C GLU A 40 -3.02 4.90 7.40
N ALA A 41 -3.35 3.67 7.00
CA ALA A 41 -2.37 2.59 6.88
C ALA A 41 -1.28 2.85 5.83
N VAL A 42 -1.62 3.51 4.72
CA VAL A 42 -0.63 3.93 3.70
C VAL A 42 0.29 5.00 4.27
N GLU A 43 -0.25 6.00 4.96
CA GLU A 43 0.53 7.08 5.59
C GLU A 43 1.50 6.52 6.64
N ASP A 44 1.03 5.62 7.50
CA ASP A 44 1.87 4.92 8.47
C ASP A 44 2.96 4.08 7.79
N PHE A 45 2.60 3.33 6.73
CA PHE A 45 3.58 2.56 5.97
C PHE A 45 4.63 3.47 5.31
N GLN A 46 4.21 4.57 4.68
CA GLN A 46 5.10 5.55 4.07
C GLN A 46 6.05 6.14 5.11
N SER A 47 5.53 6.55 6.26
CA SER A 47 6.31 7.04 7.40
C SER A 47 7.32 6.00 7.90
N ALA A 48 6.92 4.73 8.02
CA ALA A 48 7.79 3.63 8.41
C ALA A 48 8.93 3.37 7.40
N GLN A 49 8.68 3.62 6.11
CA GLN A 49 9.69 3.54 5.05
C GLN A 49 10.52 4.82 4.89
N GLY A 50 10.22 5.88 5.64
CA GLY A 50 10.86 7.18 5.49
C GLY A 50 10.49 7.90 4.19
N LEU A 51 9.32 7.58 3.62
CA LEU A 51 8.71 8.29 2.50
C LEU A 51 7.82 9.44 3.01
N GLU A 52 7.45 10.34 2.11
CA GLU A 52 6.47 11.38 2.40
C GLU A 52 5.08 10.72 2.57
N ALA A 53 4.48 10.91 3.75
CA ALA A 53 3.22 10.30 4.16
C ALA A 53 2.03 11.13 3.64
N ASP A 54 1.91 11.26 2.32
CA ASP A 54 0.84 12.03 1.67
C ASP A 54 -0.44 11.20 1.46
N GLY A 55 -0.42 9.91 1.80
CA GLY A 55 -1.54 9.00 1.57
C GLY A 55 -1.76 8.66 0.08
N ILE A 56 -0.80 9.01 -0.78
CA ILE A 56 -0.83 8.75 -2.23
C ILE A 56 0.13 7.61 -2.55
N VAL A 57 -0.40 6.51 -3.09
CA VAL A 57 0.42 5.37 -3.52
C VAL A 57 0.84 5.58 -4.97
N GLY A 58 2.04 6.15 -5.12
CA GLY A 58 2.73 6.28 -6.41
C GLY A 58 3.73 5.14 -6.64
N SER A 59 4.55 5.29 -7.68
CA SER A 59 5.62 4.33 -8.01
C SER A 59 6.59 4.12 -6.84
N MET A 60 6.98 5.18 -6.12
CA MET A 60 7.90 5.06 -4.99
C MET A 60 7.32 4.20 -3.85
N THR A 61 6.03 4.34 -3.56
CA THR A 61 5.36 3.53 -2.53
C THR A 61 5.23 2.08 -3.00
N TRP A 62 4.87 1.85 -4.26
CA TRP A 62 4.84 0.52 -4.86
C TRP A 62 6.20 -0.17 -4.85
N ASP A 63 7.27 0.56 -5.19
CA ASP A 63 8.64 0.07 -5.09
C ASP A 63 8.99 -0.30 -3.65
N ALA A 64 8.61 0.50 -2.66
CA ALA A 64 8.85 0.17 -1.26
C ALA A 64 8.09 -1.08 -0.80
N ILE A 65 6.80 -1.22 -1.16
CA ILE A 65 6.00 -2.43 -0.87
C ILE A 65 6.65 -3.66 -1.52
N GLN A 66 7.01 -3.56 -2.81
CA GLN A 66 7.67 -4.65 -3.51
C GLN A 66 9.05 -4.94 -2.94
N ASN A 67 9.81 -3.95 -2.49
CA ASN A 67 11.11 -4.16 -1.86
C ASN A 67 10.96 -4.92 -0.54
N ILE A 68 9.96 -4.57 0.27
CA ILE A 68 9.64 -5.30 1.49
C ILE A 68 9.20 -6.73 1.15
N LEU A 69 8.22 -6.92 0.27
CA LEU A 69 7.73 -8.26 -0.11
C LEU A 69 8.80 -9.11 -0.80
N ALA A 70 9.65 -8.50 -1.62
CA ALA A 70 10.81 -9.15 -2.22
C ALA A 70 11.86 -9.49 -1.16
N SER A 71 12.04 -8.67 -0.12
CA SER A 71 12.92 -9.03 1.01
C SER A 71 12.39 -10.22 1.82
N PHE A 72 11.09 -10.51 1.71
CA PHE A 72 10.46 -11.71 2.25
C PHE A 72 10.55 -12.95 1.34
N GLU A 73 11.51 -13.01 0.40
CA GLU A 73 11.66 -14.12 -0.57
C GLU A 73 11.24 -15.49 0.02
N PRO A 74 10.23 -16.19 -0.55
CA PRO A 74 10.22 -17.63 -0.48
C PRO A 74 11.43 -18.08 -1.30
N ALA A 75 12.52 -18.42 -0.61
CA ALA A 75 13.65 -19.10 -1.21
C ALA A 75 13.13 -20.26 -2.08
N CYS A 76 13.39 -20.18 -3.39
CA CYS A 76 13.37 -21.36 -4.26
C CYS A 76 14.59 -22.23 -3.93
#